data_AF-A0A660M901-F1
#
_entry.id   AF-A0A660M901-F1
#
_cell.length_a   1.000
_cell.length_b   1.000
_cell.length_c   1.000
_cell.angle_alpha   90.00
_cell.angle_beta   90.00
_cell.angle_gamma   90.00
#
_symmetry.space_group_name_H-M   'P 1'
#
loop_
_entity.id
_entity.type
_entity.pdbx_description
1 polymer ?
#
loop_
_entity_poly.entity_id
_entity_poly.type
_entity_poly.pdbx_seq_one_letter_code
_entity_poly.pdbx_strand_id
1 'polypeptide(L)'
;AWSGIGIYDYLSKKFFEKFPKMRAEIIKNTDILVIDEISMLHDFRLDMVEEICRTIRQNDKPFGGIQVILCGDFFQLPPINRAGGRIGGFAIHSNAWKLAEFTVCYLEENHRQKNDELSEILNALRADDLRRKHAQSLLDRIDIEPNFESDDFSKNLTELHTTNIDVDKINEQKLAELEGEEFHFAQTTTGAKNYVETLQKSVLAPELLRLKKGALVMAVKNAQNRQYVNGSIGEVIDFERSTDYPIVQFRNGKIITMVPETWEMRDGEKKRASIMQIPLRLAYAITVHKSQGMTLDAARIDLRKAFSEGMGYVALSRVRSLDRLYLLGINRTALMVSEEARKIDFILKNESLKAEKRFSHLKEVAKKREAGEIVEVQPSKTTWAEKLEKMRQEYPNAYRAWRLVDDSKLQEMVFENGKIDADLIAKLSKELGRHKGSIVARIKKLFGEDAV
;
A
#
# COMPACT_ATOMS: atom_id res chain seq x y z
N ALA A 1 -11.24 1.61 2.66
CA ALA A 1 -9.91 2.24 2.69
C ALA A 1 -9.60 2.75 4.09
N TRP A 2 -8.35 2.60 4.56
CA TRP A 2 -7.90 3.01 5.90
C TRP A 2 -8.09 4.52 6.15
N SER A 3 -7.68 5.36 5.20
CA SER A 3 -7.78 6.83 5.30
C SER A 3 -9.19 7.40 5.19
N GLY A 4 -10.18 6.60 4.78
CA GLY A 4 -11.56 7.08 4.59
C GLY A 4 -11.83 7.88 3.31
N ILE A 5 -10.83 8.07 2.44
CA ILE A 5 -10.96 8.79 1.16
C ILE A 5 -11.98 8.12 0.23
N GLY A 6 -12.00 6.79 0.17
CA GLY A 6 -12.88 6.07 -0.76
C GLY A 6 -12.67 6.52 -2.21
N ILE A 7 -13.75 6.98 -2.84
CA ILE A 7 -13.76 7.42 -4.25
C ILE A 7 -13.49 8.91 -4.45
N TYR A 8 -13.26 9.70 -3.40
CA TYR A 8 -13.00 11.13 -3.54
C TYR A 8 -11.64 11.40 -4.20
N ASP A 9 -11.59 12.46 -5.01
CA ASP A 9 -10.36 12.98 -5.66
C ASP A 9 -9.90 14.32 -5.06
N TYR A 10 -10.67 14.86 -4.11
CA TYR A 10 -10.39 16.10 -3.38
C TYR A 10 -10.97 16.01 -1.96
N LEU A 11 -10.34 16.72 -1.02
CA LEU A 11 -10.85 16.90 0.34
C LEU A 11 -11.57 18.24 0.42
N SER A 12 -12.84 18.22 0.80
CA SER A 12 -13.61 19.45 1.06
C SER A 12 -13.63 19.74 2.56
N LYS A 13 -13.92 20.98 2.98
CA LYS A 13 -14.12 21.27 4.41
C LYS A 13 -15.17 20.35 5.06
N LYS A 14 -16.25 20.07 4.33
CA LYS A 14 -17.32 19.15 4.75
C LYS A 14 -16.86 17.69 4.92
N PHE A 15 -15.75 17.29 4.29
CA PHE A 15 -15.16 15.95 4.47
C PHE A 15 -14.72 15.74 5.91
N PHE A 16 -14.02 16.72 6.50
CA PHE A 16 -13.53 16.64 7.87
C PHE A 16 -14.65 16.75 8.90
N GLU A 17 -15.65 17.60 8.66
CA GLU A 17 -16.84 17.73 9.52
C GLU A 17 -17.60 16.40 9.66
N LYS A 18 -17.62 15.58 8.60
CA LYS A 18 -18.31 14.29 8.54
C LYS A 18 -17.39 13.10 8.71
N PHE A 19 -16.14 13.31 9.11
CA PHE A 19 -15.17 12.23 9.21
C PHE A 19 -15.58 11.26 10.33
N PRO A 20 -15.68 9.94 10.08
CA PRO A 20 -16.16 9.00 11.10
C PRO A 20 -15.26 8.96 12.33
N LYS A 21 -15.84 9.15 13.53
CA LYS A 21 -15.11 9.16 14.81
C LYS A 21 -14.26 7.90 15.02
N MET A 22 -14.84 6.72 14.77
CA MET A 22 -14.13 5.44 14.88
C MET A 22 -12.88 5.38 13.98
N ARG A 23 -12.96 5.96 12.77
CA ARG A 23 -11.80 6.02 11.87
C ARG A 23 -10.78 7.06 12.30
N ALA A 24 -11.24 8.21 12.81
CA ALA A 24 -10.35 9.20 13.39
C ALA A 24 -9.55 8.61 14.55
N GLU A 25 -10.19 7.81 15.40
CA GLU A 25 -9.56 7.08 16.51
C GLU A 25 -8.48 6.12 15.99
N ILE A 26 -8.77 5.33 14.94
CA ILE A 26 -7.78 4.45 14.30
C ILE A 26 -6.56 5.25 13.84
N ILE A 27 -6.77 6.38 13.15
CA ILE A 27 -5.67 7.21 12.63
C ILE A 27 -4.86 7.85 13.77
N LYS A 28 -5.52 8.30 14.84
CA LYS A 28 -4.86 8.84 16.05
C LYS A 28 -4.00 7.81 16.78
N ASN A 29 -4.44 6.56 16.78
CA ASN A 29 -3.75 5.47 17.47
C ASN A 29 -2.81 4.67 16.55
N THR A 30 -2.67 5.05 15.28
CA THR A 30 -1.74 4.40 14.34
C THR A 30 -0.33 4.92 14.56
N ASP A 31 0.62 4.04 14.85
CA ASP A 31 2.05 4.38 14.93
C ASP A 31 2.77 4.22 13.59
N ILE A 32 2.41 3.16 12.84
CA ILE A 32 3.03 2.80 11.57
C ILE A 32 1.96 2.61 10.51
N LEU A 33 2.12 3.30 9.37
CA LEU A 33 1.29 3.13 8.18
C LEU A 33 2.13 2.51 7.06
N VAL A 34 1.72 1.33 6.59
CA VAL A 34 2.33 0.66 5.43
C VAL A 34 1.42 0.83 4.22
N ILE A 35 1.98 1.32 3.12
CA ILE A 35 1.30 1.41 1.82
C ILE A 35 2.09 0.60 0.82
N ASP A 36 1.53 -0.54 0.42
CA ASP A 36 2.08 -1.40 -0.62
C ASP A 36 1.55 -1.01 -2.00
N GLU A 37 2.26 -1.43 -3.04
CA GLU A 37 1.97 -1.12 -4.46
C GLU A 37 1.78 0.39 -4.74
N ILE A 38 2.69 1.22 -4.20
CA ILE A 38 2.65 2.68 -4.30
C ILE A 38 2.63 3.21 -5.74
N SER A 39 3.06 2.40 -6.73
CA SER A 39 3.05 2.77 -8.15
C SER A 39 1.65 3.07 -8.68
N MET A 40 0.62 2.43 -8.13
CA MET A 40 -0.78 2.63 -8.54
C MET A 40 -1.48 3.76 -7.79
N LEU A 41 -0.82 4.37 -6.79
CA LEU A 41 -1.37 5.49 -6.04
C LEU A 41 -1.05 6.80 -6.77
N HIS A 42 -2.09 7.57 -7.06
CA HIS A 42 -1.92 8.91 -7.62
C HIS A 42 -1.22 9.82 -6.61
N ASP A 43 -0.34 10.70 -7.10
CA ASP A 43 0.26 11.82 -6.37
C ASP A 43 -0.73 12.54 -5.44
N PHE A 44 -1.86 12.99 -5.98
CA PHE A 44 -2.84 13.73 -5.21
C PHE A 44 -3.48 12.89 -4.11
N ARG A 45 -3.57 11.57 -4.26
CA ARG A 45 -4.11 10.70 -3.20
C ARG A 45 -3.13 10.57 -2.04
N LEU A 46 -1.83 10.56 -2.31
CA LEU A 46 -0.83 10.58 -1.25
C LEU A 46 -0.89 11.91 -0.47
N ASP A 47 -1.05 13.03 -1.18
CA ASP A 47 -1.27 14.35 -0.57
C ASP A 47 -2.52 14.38 0.31
N MET A 48 -3.62 13.79 -0.15
CA MET A 48 -4.85 13.68 0.64
C MET A 48 -4.66 12.82 1.90
N VAL A 49 -3.88 11.72 1.83
CA VAL A 49 -3.60 10.90 3.01
C VAL A 49 -2.79 11.69 4.03
N GLU A 50 -1.79 12.45 3.59
CA GLU A 50 -0.97 13.32 4.44
C GLU A 50 -1.84 14.37 5.15
N GLU A 51 -2.68 15.09 4.40
CA GLU A 51 -3.56 16.14 4.93
C GLU A 51 -4.52 15.58 5.98
N ILE A 52 -5.09 14.39 5.72
CA ILE A 52 -5.96 13.69 6.65
C ILE A 52 -5.22 13.37 7.95
N CYS A 53 -4.02 12.80 7.86
CA CYS A 53 -3.27 12.39 9.04
C CYS A 53 -2.87 13.59 9.90
N ARG A 54 -2.36 14.67 9.28
CA ARG A 54 -2.01 15.92 9.97
C ARG A 54 -3.22 16.56 10.66
N THR A 55 -4.35 16.67 9.95
CA THR A 55 -5.57 17.28 10.47
C THR A 55 -6.17 16.49 11.62
N ILE A 56 -6.28 15.16 11.50
CA ILE A 56 -6.89 14.30 12.53
C ILE A 56 -6.01 14.19 13.77
N ARG A 57 -4.69 14.12 13.59
CA ARG A 57 -3.73 14.02 14.71
C ARG A 57 -3.37 15.37 15.32
N GLN A 58 -3.82 16.48 14.70
CA GLN A 58 -3.49 17.85 15.11
C GLN A 58 -1.98 18.03 15.33
N ASN A 59 -1.19 17.52 14.38
CA ASN A 59 0.26 17.49 14.45
C ASN A 59 0.83 17.87 13.09
N ASP A 60 1.55 18.98 13.03
CA ASP A 60 2.07 19.56 11.78
C ASP A 60 3.24 18.79 11.17
N LYS A 61 3.77 17.77 11.85
CA LYS A 61 4.75 16.86 11.24
C LYS A 61 4.13 16.12 10.05
N PRO A 62 4.93 15.76 9.03
CA PRO A 62 4.45 14.96 7.89
C PRO A 62 3.63 13.75 8.36
N PHE A 63 2.47 13.56 7.73
CA PHE A 63 1.51 12.49 8.07
C PHE A 63 1.08 12.49 9.55
N GLY A 64 1.03 13.66 10.21
CA GLY A 64 0.67 13.74 11.62
C GLY A 64 1.65 13.06 12.58
N GLY A 65 2.89 12.84 12.12
CA GLY A 65 3.96 12.16 12.86
C GLY A 65 3.88 10.63 12.84
N ILE A 66 3.03 10.04 11.99
CA ILE A 66 3.01 8.58 11.77
C ILE A 66 4.27 8.15 11.03
N GLN A 67 4.87 7.02 11.42
CA GLN A 67 5.92 6.40 10.60
C GLN A 67 5.30 5.79 9.35
N VAL A 68 5.63 6.31 8.17
CA VAL A 68 5.09 5.81 6.91
C VAL A 68 6.13 4.97 6.18
N ILE A 69 5.72 3.76 5.78
CA ILE A 69 6.53 2.85 4.96
C ILE A 69 5.81 2.68 3.63
N LEU A 70 6.47 3.09 2.55
CA LEU A 70 5.98 2.93 1.18
C LEU A 70 6.75 1.80 0.50
N CYS A 71 6.04 0.91 -0.17
CA CYS A 71 6.59 -0.19 -0.94
C CYS A 71 5.94 -0.23 -2.33
N GLY A 72 6.71 -0.57 -3.35
CA GLY A 72 6.20 -0.78 -4.70
C GLY A 72 7.29 -0.57 -5.76
N ASP A 73 6.88 -0.70 -7.02
CA ASP A 73 7.79 -0.69 -8.16
C ASP A 73 7.17 0.12 -9.30
N PHE A 74 7.77 1.26 -9.62
CA PHE A 74 7.24 2.20 -10.61
C PHE A 74 7.31 1.71 -12.06
N PHE A 75 8.02 0.61 -12.34
CA PHE A 75 7.97 -0.07 -13.64
C PHE A 75 6.73 -0.96 -13.81
N GLN A 76 6.00 -1.22 -12.73
CA GLN A 76 4.70 -1.88 -12.79
C GLN A 76 3.64 -0.89 -13.29
N LEU A 77 2.37 -1.19 -13.07
CA LEU A 77 1.29 -0.37 -13.61
C LEU A 77 1.26 1.01 -12.93
N PRO A 78 1.07 2.09 -13.71
CA PRO A 78 0.89 3.43 -13.20
C PRO A 78 -0.51 3.62 -12.59
N PRO A 79 -0.78 4.77 -11.93
CA PRO A 79 -2.10 5.08 -11.44
C PRO A 79 -3.13 5.15 -12.57
N ILE A 80 -4.32 4.59 -12.33
CA ILE A 80 -5.39 4.54 -13.34
C ILE A 80 -6.21 5.83 -13.32
N ASN A 81 -6.03 6.66 -14.34
CA ASN A 81 -6.84 7.85 -14.57
C ASN A 81 -8.20 7.47 -15.18
N ARG A 82 -9.30 7.87 -14.51
CA ARG A 82 -10.67 7.61 -14.96
C ARG A 82 -11.18 8.78 -15.80
N ALA A 83 -11.99 8.48 -16.83
CA ALA A 83 -12.65 9.51 -17.62
C ALA A 83 -13.51 10.43 -16.72
N GLY A 84 -13.29 11.74 -16.82
CA GLY A 84 -13.97 12.74 -16.00
C GLY A 84 -13.50 12.84 -14.54
N GLY A 85 -12.51 12.07 -14.13
CA GLY A 85 -11.86 12.18 -12.81
C GLY A 85 -10.68 13.15 -12.82
N ARG A 86 -10.10 13.39 -11.64
CA ARG A 86 -8.84 14.15 -11.54
C ARG A 86 -7.70 13.32 -12.14
N ILE A 87 -6.97 13.91 -13.08
CA ILE A 87 -5.75 13.31 -13.63
C ILE A 87 -4.62 13.48 -12.60
N GLY A 88 -3.91 12.40 -12.31
CA GLY A 88 -2.72 12.41 -11.45
C GLY A 88 -1.57 11.58 -12.03
N GLY A 89 -0.36 11.85 -11.54
CA GLY A 89 0.85 11.11 -11.87
C GLY A 89 1.28 10.17 -10.74
N PHE A 90 2.51 9.66 -10.83
CA PHE A 90 3.11 8.81 -9.81
C PHE A 90 3.23 9.49 -8.45
N ALA A 91 3.04 8.72 -7.38
CA ALA A 91 3.07 9.18 -5.99
C ALA A 91 4.32 10.00 -5.60
N ILE A 92 5.47 9.75 -6.24
CA ILE A 92 6.73 10.48 -5.98
C ILE A 92 6.66 11.98 -6.27
N HIS A 93 5.74 12.40 -7.15
CA HIS A 93 5.59 13.81 -7.51
C HIS A 93 4.78 14.61 -6.49
N SER A 94 4.17 13.93 -5.52
CA SER A 94 3.30 14.56 -4.54
C SER A 94 4.06 15.49 -3.60
N ASN A 95 3.36 16.47 -3.04
CA ASN A 95 3.93 17.34 -2.01
C ASN A 95 4.22 16.56 -0.72
N ALA A 96 3.36 15.62 -0.36
CA ALA A 96 3.57 14.71 0.76
C ALA A 96 4.88 13.91 0.64
N TRP A 97 5.25 13.45 -0.55
CA TRP A 97 6.53 12.77 -0.76
C TRP A 97 7.72 13.67 -0.45
N LYS A 98 7.67 14.92 -0.93
CA LYS A 98 8.71 15.94 -0.69
C LYS A 98 8.80 16.32 0.79
N LEU A 99 7.66 16.54 1.44
CA LEU A 99 7.57 16.92 2.85
C LEU A 99 8.07 15.82 3.80
N ALA A 100 7.81 14.55 3.47
CA ALA A 100 8.16 13.43 4.33
C ALA A 100 9.63 13.02 4.25
N GLU A 101 10.37 13.47 3.23
CA GLU A 101 11.80 13.15 3.01
C GLU A 101 12.10 11.66 3.22
N PHE A 102 11.36 10.79 2.51
CA PHE A 102 11.47 9.34 2.67
C PHE A 102 12.91 8.85 2.51
N THR A 103 13.35 7.99 3.43
CA THR A 103 14.58 7.22 3.27
C THR A 103 14.32 6.11 2.26
N VAL A 104 15.00 6.15 1.12
CA VAL A 104 14.86 5.15 0.06
C VAL A 104 15.78 3.97 0.35
N CYS A 105 15.20 2.76 0.35
CA CYS A 105 15.94 1.50 0.39
C CYS A 105 15.64 0.75 -0.91
N TYR A 106 16.59 0.71 -1.84
CA TYR A 106 16.42 -0.01 -3.10
C TYR A 106 16.84 -1.48 -2.93
N LEU A 107 15.95 -2.41 -3.28
CA LEU A 107 16.23 -3.84 -3.22
C LEU A 107 16.73 -4.32 -4.59
N GLU A 108 17.86 -5.02 -4.60
CA GLU A 108 18.52 -5.49 -5.84
C GLU A 108 18.30 -6.99 -6.09
N GLU A 109 18.17 -7.79 -5.04
CA GLU A 109 18.00 -9.23 -5.15
C GLU A 109 16.53 -9.62 -5.38
N ASN A 110 16.27 -10.34 -6.47
CA ASN A 110 14.96 -10.90 -6.77
C ASN A 110 14.84 -12.33 -6.22
N HIS A 111 13.90 -12.53 -5.29
CA HIS A 111 13.64 -13.86 -4.71
C HIS A 111 12.52 -14.64 -5.40
N ARG A 112 11.78 -14.04 -6.35
CA ARG A 112 10.65 -14.70 -7.03
C ARG A 112 11.12 -15.57 -8.18
N GLN A 113 11.89 -14.98 -9.10
CA GLN A 113 12.53 -15.71 -10.19
C GLN A 113 13.89 -16.20 -9.71
N LYS A 114 14.27 -17.43 -10.07
CA LYS A 114 15.68 -17.82 -9.98
C LYS A 114 16.45 -17.02 -11.04
N ASN A 115 17.77 -16.85 -10.92
CA ASN A 115 18.57 -16.20 -11.97
C ASN A 115 18.55 -17.04 -13.26
N ASP A 116 17.46 -16.92 -14.00
CA ASP A 116 17.07 -17.72 -15.14
C ASP A 116 16.75 -16.82 -16.35
N GLU A 117 16.38 -17.46 -17.46
CA GLU A 117 16.07 -16.78 -18.72
C GLU A 117 14.93 -15.76 -18.59
N LEU A 118 13.92 -16.04 -17.75
CA LEU A 118 12.83 -15.10 -17.51
C LEU A 118 13.33 -13.85 -16.76
N SER A 119 14.20 -14.03 -15.76
CA SER A 119 14.82 -12.91 -15.05
C SER A 119 15.64 -12.03 -16.00
N GLU A 120 16.41 -12.61 -16.93
CA GLU A 120 17.10 -11.85 -17.99
C GLU A 120 16.14 -11.02 -18.84
N ILE A 121 15.03 -11.61 -19.29
CA ILE A 121 14.01 -10.93 -20.10
C ILE A 121 13.38 -9.77 -19.31
N LEU A 122 13.00 -9.99 -18.04
CA LEU A 122 12.39 -8.98 -17.19
C LEU A 122 13.33 -7.81 -16.91
N ASN A 123 14.62 -8.09 -16.66
CA ASN A 123 15.64 -7.06 -16.46
C ASN A 123 15.91 -6.28 -17.75
N ALA A 124 15.95 -6.96 -18.89
CA ALA A 124 16.09 -6.33 -20.20
C ALA A 124 14.90 -5.40 -20.52
N LEU A 125 13.67 -5.81 -20.17
CA LEU A 125 12.49 -4.95 -20.28
C LEU A 125 12.65 -3.68 -19.41
N ARG A 126 13.04 -3.82 -18.13
CA ARG A 126 13.27 -2.67 -17.23
C ARG A 126 14.35 -1.73 -17.76
N ALA A 127 15.40 -2.28 -18.34
CA ALA A 127 16.52 -1.52 -18.89
C ALA A 127 16.23 -0.89 -20.27
N ASP A 128 15.08 -1.19 -20.88
CA ASP A 128 14.77 -0.87 -22.28
C ASP A 128 15.84 -1.40 -23.27
N ASP A 129 16.40 -2.57 -22.96
CA ASP A 129 17.42 -3.29 -23.75
C ASP A 129 16.89 -4.67 -24.17
N LEU A 130 15.66 -4.70 -24.67
CA LEU A 130 15.06 -5.94 -25.15
C LEU A 130 15.65 -6.34 -26.51
N ARG A 131 16.58 -7.30 -26.49
CA ARG A 131 17.25 -7.85 -27.67
C ARG A 131 16.42 -8.95 -28.35
N ARG A 132 16.83 -9.30 -29.58
CA ARG A 132 16.20 -10.37 -30.38
C ARG A 132 16.09 -11.70 -29.64
N LYS A 133 17.13 -12.10 -28.88
CA LYS A 133 17.11 -13.34 -28.09
C LYS A 133 15.94 -13.36 -27.10
N HIS A 134 15.72 -12.26 -26.37
CA HIS A 134 14.66 -12.15 -25.37
C HIS A 134 13.28 -12.23 -26.02
N ALA A 135 13.10 -11.52 -27.14
CA ALA A 135 11.86 -11.55 -27.90
C ALA A 135 11.58 -12.96 -28.43
N GLN A 136 12.59 -13.65 -28.98
CA GLN A 136 12.44 -15.02 -29.47
C GLN A 136 12.03 -15.96 -28.34
N SER A 137 12.69 -15.91 -27.18
CA SER A 137 12.33 -16.72 -26.02
C SER A 137 10.88 -16.52 -25.58
N LEU A 138 10.32 -15.32 -25.70
CA LEU A 138 8.89 -15.07 -25.43
C LEU A 138 8.00 -15.60 -26.57
N LEU A 139 8.39 -15.38 -27.83
CA LEU A 139 7.63 -15.86 -28.99
C LEU A 139 7.55 -17.39 -29.02
N ASP A 140 8.61 -18.08 -28.60
CA ASP A 140 8.65 -19.53 -28.47
C ASP A 140 7.66 -20.05 -27.41
N ARG A 141 7.12 -19.19 -26.54
CA ARG A 141 6.07 -19.53 -25.57
C ARG A 141 4.66 -19.32 -26.08
N ILE A 142 4.49 -18.81 -27.31
CA ILE A 142 3.18 -18.61 -27.94
C ILE A 142 2.60 -19.96 -28.40
N ASP A 143 1.31 -20.16 -28.12
CA ASP A 143 0.54 -21.36 -28.53
C ASP A 143 1.13 -22.69 -28.02
N ILE A 144 1.98 -22.64 -26.98
CA ILE A 144 2.36 -23.82 -26.22
C ILE A 144 1.21 -24.20 -25.28
N GLU A 145 0.80 -25.46 -25.35
CA GLU A 145 -0.13 -26.05 -24.38
C GLU A 145 0.64 -26.63 -23.17
N PRO A 146 0.15 -26.43 -21.94
CA PRO A 146 0.73 -27.08 -20.76
C PRO A 146 0.59 -28.59 -20.86
N ASN A 147 1.56 -29.34 -20.32
CA ASN A 147 1.43 -30.78 -20.24
C ASN A 147 0.49 -31.15 -19.08
N PHE A 148 -0.76 -31.48 -19.42
CA PHE A 148 -1.80 -31.76 -18.43
C PHE A 148 -1.63 -33.09 -17.67
N GLU A 149 -0.75 -33.98 -18.13
CA GLU A 149 -0.52 -35.29 -17.50
C GLU A 149 0.58 -35.27 -16.43
N SER A 150 1.59 -34.40 -16.57
CA SER A 150 2.72 -34.31 -15.62
C SER A 150 2.59 -33.20 -14.59
N ASP A 151 1.82 -32.16 -14.91
CA ASP A 151 1.78 -30.94 -14.09
C ASP A 151 0.49 -30.91 -13.25
N ASP A 152 0.63 -31.05 -11.94
CA ASP A 152 -0.47 -31.00 -10.96
C ASP A 152 -1.25 -29.66 -11.00
N PHE A 153 -0.65 -28.62 -11.58
CA PHE A 153 -1.22 -27.28 -11.72
C PHE A 153 -2.05 -27.08 -13.00
N SER A 154 -1.99 -28.03 -13.93
CA SER A 154 -2.53 -27.89 -15.29
C SER A 154 -4.06 -27.86 -15.34
N LYS A 155 -4.75 -28.54 -14.41
CA LYS A 155 -6.22 -28.58 -14.38
C LYS A 155 -6.87 -27.21 -14.12
N ASN A 156 -6.15 -26.30 -13.43
CA ASN A 156 -6.69 -25.04 -12.95
C ASN A 156 -5.73 -23.86 -13.19
N LEU A 157 -5.23 -23.75 -14.43
CA LEU A 157 -4.38 -22.65 -14.86
C LEU A 157 -5.18 -21.34 -14.90
N THR A 158 -4.68 -20.31 -14.20
CA THR A 158 -5.27 -18.98 -14.29
C THR A 158 -4.77 -18.25 -15.53
N GLU A 159 -5.71 -17.69 -16.29
CA GLU A 159 -5.42 -16.85 -17.44
C GLU A 159 -5.35 -15.37 -17.06
N LEU A 160 -4.38 -14.65 -17.61
CA LEU A 160 -4.19 -13.21 -17.43
C LEU A 160 -4.56 -12.47 -18.71
N HIS A 161 -5.50 -11.54 -18.60
CA HIS A 161 -6.03 -10.76 -19.72
C HIS A 161 -5.99 -9.27 -19.43
N THR A 162 -6.07 -8.42 -20.46
CA THR A 162 -5.92 -6.96 -20.26
C THR A 162 -7.23 -6.26 -19.91
N THR A 163 -8.38 -6.83 -20.27
CA THR A 163 -9.71 -6.21 -20.07
C THR A 163 -10.65 -7.09 -19.23
N ASN A 164 -11.58 -6.47 -18.48
CA ASN A 164 -12.58 -7.24 -17.72
C ASN A 164 -13.57 -7.98 -18.65
N ILE A 165 -13.87 -7.44 -19.83
CA ILE A 165 -14.83 -8.05 -20.78
C ILE A 165 -14.33 -9.44 -21.21
N ASP A 166 -13.05 -9.55 -21.57
CA ASP A 166 -12.46 -10.84 -21.95
C ASP A 166 -12.43 -11.80 -20.75
N VAL A 167 -12.08 -11.30 -19.57
CA VAL A 167 -12.07 -12.07 -18.31
C VAL A 167 -13.44 -12.64 -17.97
N ASP A 168 -14.48 -11.81 -18.02
CA ASP A 168 -15.82 -12.23 -17.62
C ASP A 168 -16.37 -13.26 -18.63
N LYS A 169 -16.15 -13.05 -19.95
CA LYS A 169 -16.50 -14.02 -21.00
C LYS A 169 -15.84 -15.39 -20.79
N ILE A 170 -14.55 -15.42 -20.53
CA ILE A 170 -13.81 -16.68 -20.34
C ILE A 170 -14.27 -17.39 -19.08
N ASN A 171 -14.48 -16.65 -17.99
CA ASN A 171 -14.98 -17.22 -16.75
C ASN A 171 -16.37 -17.84 -16.92
N GLU A 172 -17.29 -17.14 -17.60
CA GLU A 172 -18.63 -17.67 -17.90
C GLU A 172 -18.58 -18.93 -18.76
N GLN A 173 -17.75 -18.92 -19.82
CA GLN A 173 -17.57 -20.10 -20.68
C GLN A 173 -17.02 -21.29 -19.88
N LYS A 174 -15.98 -21.08 -19.07
CA LYS A 174 -15.34 -22.13 -18.26
C LYS A 174 -16.28 -22.68 -17.19
N LEU A 175 -17.12 -21.84 -16.59
CA LEU A 175 -18.16 -22.32 -15.67
C LEU A 175 -19.23 -23.14 -16.40
N ALA A 176 -19.62 -22.74 -17.61
CA ALA A 176 -20.60 -23.48 -18.41
C ALA A 176 -20.10 -24.87 -18.83
N GLU A 177 -18.79 -24.99 -19.10
CA GLU A 177 -18.10 -26.25 -19.43
C GLU A 177 -18.09 -27.26 -18.24
N LEU A 178 -18.25 -26.80 -17.00
CA LEU A 178 -18.34 -27.70 -15.85
C LEU A 178 -19.67 -28.45 -15.80
N GLU A 179 -19.59 -29.74 -15.52
CA GLU A 179 -20.74 -30.58 -15.22
C GLU A 179 -21.33 -30.26 -13.84
N GLY A 180 -22.56 -30.70 -13.60
CA GLY A 180 -23.24 -30.57 -12.31
C GLY A 180 -24.16 -29.35 -12.19
N GLU A 181 -24.78 -29.25 -11.01
CA GLU A 181 -25.77 -28.23 -10.68
C GLU A 181 -25.13 -26.85 -10.48
N GLU A 182 -25.78 -25.81 -11.02
CA GLU A 182 -25.35 -24.42 -10.88
C GLU A 182 -26.07 -23.72 -9.74
N PHE A 183 -25.30 -23.27 -8.76
CA PHE A 183 -25.76 -22.50 -7.61
C PHE A 183 -25.68 -21.00 -7.89
N HIS A 184 -26.72 -20.28 -7.48
CA HIS A 184 -26.93 -18.87 -7.79
C HIS A 184 -27.05 -18.04 -6.52
N PHE A 185 -26.17 -17.06 -6.35
CA PHE A 185 -26.16 -16.16 -5.19
C PHE A 185 -26.33 -14.71 -5.66
N ALA A 186 -27.55 -14.19 -5.49
CA ALA A 186 -27.85 -12.79 -5.78
C ALA A 186 -27.44 -11.91 -4.59
N GLN A 187 -26.78 -10.79 -4.87
CA GLN A 187 -26.42 -9.84 -3.82
C GLN A 187 -27.67 -9.21 -3.20
N THR A 188 -27.59 -8.86 -1.92
CA THR A 188 -28.61 -8.07 -1.23
C THR A 188 -28.10 -6.67 -0.96
N THR A 189 -28.92 -5.64 -1.23
CA THR A 189 -28.54 -4.24 -1.04
C THR A 189 -29.50 -3.50 -0.12
N THR A 190 -28.99 -2.52 0.63
CA THR A 190 -29.80 -1.59 1.41
C THR A 190 -29.24 -0.17 1.28
N GLY A 191 -30.11 0.85 1.38
CA GLY A 191 -29.74 2.26 1.22
C GLY A 191 -30.31 2.88 -0.06
N ALA A 192 -30.07 4.19 -0.25
CA ALA A 192 -30.57 4.88 -1.45
C ALA A 192 -29.75 4.50 -2.71
N LYS A 193 -30.43 4.43 -3.86
CA LYS A 193 -29.90 3.91 -5.13
C LYS A 193 -28.55 4.52 -5.52
N ASN A 194 -28.42 5.83 -5.44
CA ASN A 194 -27.18 6.54 -5.77
C ASN A 194 -25.98 6.12 -4.90
N TYR A 195 -26.19 5.85 -3.60
CA TYR A 195 -25.14 5.36 -2.71
C TYR A 195 -24.81 3.89 -2.99
N VAL A 196 -25.81 3.06 -3.31
CA VAL A 196 -25.59 1.65 -3.69
C VAL A 196 -24.78 1.56 -4.98
N GLU A 197 -25.18 2.30 -6.03
CA GLU A 197 -24.45 2.38 -7.30
C GLU A 197 -23.00 2.86 -7.12
N THR A 198 -22.80 3.80 -6.20
CA THR A 198 -21.46 4.30 -5.86
C THR A 198 -20.63 3.24 -5.14
N LEU A 199 -21.22 2.52 -4.17
CA LEU A 199 -20.56 1.45 -3.43
C LEU A 199 -20.22 0.26 -4.32
N GLN A 200 -21.12 -0.11 -5.24
CA GLN A 200 -20.96 -1.21 -6.20
C GLN A 200 -19.65 -1.09 -6.99
N LYS A 201 -19.25 0.13 -7.37
CA LYS A 201 -17.98 0.40 -8.08
C LYS A 201 -16.73 -0.05 -7.32
N SER A 202 -16.83 -0.31 -6.01
CA SER A 202 -15.75 -0.81 -5.17
C SER A 202 -15.92 -2.28 -4.74
N VAL A 203 -17.06 -2.89 -5.03
CA VAL A 203 -17.34 -4.30 -4.72
C VAL A 203 -16.87 -5.14 -5.91
N LEU A 204 -15.94 -6.05 -5.64
CA LEU A 204 -15.35 -6.93 -6.66
C LEU A 204 -16.12 -8.23 -6.86
N ALA A 205 -17.00 -8.58 -5.91
CA ALA A 205 -17.92 -9.71 -6.03
C ALA A 205 -19.03 -9.35 -7.03
N PRO A 206 -19.43 -10.27 -7.91
CA PRO A 206 -20.45 -10.01 -8.91
C PRO A 206 -21.84 -9.86 -8.26
N GLU A 207 -22.72 -9.11 -8.92
CA GLU A 207 -24.10 -8.91 -8.45
C GLU A 207 -24.88 -10.24 -8.39
N LEU A 208 -24.64 -11.11 -9.36
CA LEU A 208 -25.08 -12.49 -9.38
C LEU A 208 -23.85 -13.39 -9.47
N LEU A 209 -23.52 -14.06 -8.37
CA LEU A 209 -22.44 -15.05 -8.35
C LEU A 209 -23.02 -16.41 -8.73
N ARG A 210 -22.47 -17.01 -9.78
CA ARG A 210 -22.81 -18.36 -10.25
C ARG A 210 -21.65 -19.28 -9.99
N LEU A 211 -21.90 -20.45 -9.41
CA LEU A 211 -20.87 -21.43 -9.07
C LEU A 211 -21.35 -22.85 -9.36
N LYS A 212 -20.40 -23.72 -9.70
CA LYS A 212 -20.57 -25.16 -9.77
C LYS A 212 -19.46 -25.82 -8.96
N LYS A 213 -19.65 -27.09 -8.59
CA LYS A 213 -18.56 -27.89 -8.02
C LYS A 213 -17.43 -28.00 -9.04
N GLY A 214 -16.18 -27.86 -8.59
CA GLY A 214 -15.00 -27.74 -9.43
C GLY A 214 -14.69 -26.32 -9.92
N ALA A 215 -15.51 -25.32 -9.60
CA ALA A 215 -15.27 -23.95 -10.06
C ALA A 215 -14.00 -23.35 -9.45
N LEU A 216 -13.11 -22.81 -10.29
CA LEU A 216 -11.96 -22.03 -9.86
C LEU A 216 -12.38 -20.63 -9.44
N VAL A 217 -12.13 -20.27 -8.17
CA VAL A 217 -12.57 -19.02 -7.56
C VAL A 217 -11.44 -18.27 -6.88
N MET A 218 -11.64 -16.97 -6.68
CA MET A 218 -10.76 -16.08 -5.96
C MET A 218 -11.53 -15.32 -4.87
N ALA A 219 -10.98 -15.29 -3.67
CA ALA A 219 -11.50 -14.46 -2.58
C ALA A 219 -11.25 -12.98 -2.88
N VAL A 220 -12.27 -12.15 -2.73
CA VAL A 220 -12.21 -10.69 -3.04
C VAL A 220 -12.28 -9.79 -1.80
N LYS A 221 -12.18 -10.38 -0.62
CA LYS A 221 -12.20 -9.68 0.68
C LYS A 221 -11.21 -10.38 1.61
N ASN A 222 -10.64 -9.64 2.56
CA ASN A 222 -9.83 -10.24 3.63
C ASN A 222 -10.75 -10.83 4.70
N ALA A 223 -10.51 -12.09 5.09
CA ALA A 223 -11.21 -12.71 6.21
C ALA A 223 -10.78 -12.05 7.53
N GLN A 224 -11.71 -11.82 8.46
CA GLN A 224 -11.39 -11.22 9.77
C GLN A 224 -10.40 -12.09 10.57
N ASN A 225 -10.53 -13.40 10.46
CA ASN A 225 -9.69 -14.40 11.11
C ASN A 225 -8.43 -14.77 10.29
N ARG A 226 -8.13 -14.04 9.21
CA ARG A 226 -6.97 -14.26 8.31
C ARG A 226 -6.90 -15.66 7.70
N GLN A 227 -8.03 -16.38 7.59
CA GLN A 227 -8.03 -17.69 6.94
C GLN A 227 -7.75 -17.59 5.44
N TYR A 228 -8.24 -16.52 4.79
CA TYR A 228 -7.91 -16.12 3.42
C TYR A 228 -7.72 -14.60 3.34
N VAL A 229 -7.02 -14.16 2.30
CA VAL A 229 -6.84 -12.76 1.93
C VAL A 229 -7.40 -12.50 0.53
N ASN A 230 -7.69 -11.24 0.21
CA ASN A 230 -8.02 -10.81 -1.13
C ASN A 230 -6.94 -11.31 -2.12
N GLY A 231 -7.36 -12.00 -3.18
CA GLY A 231 -6.48 -12.66 -4.14
C GLY A 231 -6.21 -14.15 -3.87
N SER A 232 -6.69 -14.71 -2.76
CA SER A 232 -6.53 -16.16 -2.49
C SER A 232 -7.32 -16.98 -3.51
N ILE A 233 -6.65 -17.86 -4.24
CA ILE A 233 -7.26 -18.73 -5.26
C ILE A 233 -7.56 -20.11 -4.65
N GLY A 234 -8.72 -20.66 -5.00
CA GLY A 234 -9.15 -21.99 -4.56
C GLY A 234 -10.18 -22.59 -5.50
N GLU A 235 -10.53 -23.85 -5.25
CA GLU A 235 -11.54 -24.60 -5.99
C GLU A 235 -12.77 -24.85 -5.11
N VAL A 236 -13.98 -24.71 -5.67
CA VAL A 236 -15.22 -25.08 -5.00
C VAL A 236 -15.31 -26.61 -4.94
N ILE A 237 -15.06 -27.20 -3.78
CA ILE A 237 -15.05 -28.66 -3.62
C ILE A 237 -16.44 -29.23 -3.31
N ASP A 238 -17.32 -28.42 -2.71
CA ASP A 238 -18.69 -28.82 -2.38
C ASP A 238 -19.55 -27.61 -2.00
N PHE A 239 -20.82 -27.85 -1.66
CA PHE A 239 -21.74 -26.86 -1.08
C PHE A 239 -22.31 -27.37 0.25
N GLU A 240 -22.48 -26.47 1.22
CA GLU A 240 -23.01 -26.81 2.54
C GLU A 240 -24.52 -27.14 2.46
N ARG A 241 -24.91 -28.36 2.84
CA ARG A 241 -26.29 -28.89 2.66
C ARG A 241 -27.42 -28.04 3.24
N SER A 242 -27.16 -27.23 4.27
CA SER A 242 -28.19 -26.44 4.96
C SER A 242 -28.36 -25.03 4.41
N THR A 243 -27.34 -24.47 3.76
CA THR A 243 -27.29 -23.06 3.34
C THR A 243 -26.96 -22.90 1.86
N ASP A 244 -26.54 -23.98 1.21
CA ASP A 244 -25.95 -24.04 -0.12
C ASP A 244 -24.70 -23.16 -0.28
N TYR A 245 -24.05 -22.75 0.82
CA TYR A 245 -22.84 -21.95 0.72
C TYR A 245 -21.64 -22.76 0.20
N PRO A 246 -20.82 -22.19 -0.70
CA PRO A 246 -19.73 -22.91 -1.32
C PRO A 246 -18.62 -23.19 -0.30
N ILE A 247 -18.13 -24.42 -0.33
CA ILE A 247 -16.98 -24.90 0.43
C ILE A 247 -15.78 -24.86 -0.53
N VAL A 248 -14.79 -24.02 -0.21
CA VAL A 248 -13.64 -23.76 -1.07
C VAL A 248 -12.37 -24.34 -0.45
N GLN A 249 -11.62 -25.12 -1.22
CA GLN A 249 -10.26 -25.50 -0.89
C GLN A 249 -9.29 -24.51 -1.54
N PHE A 250 -8.64 -23.68 -0.71
CA PHE A 250 -7.64 -22.74 -1.18
C PHE A 250 -6.28 -23.43 -1.41
N ARG A 251 -5.43 -22.84 -2.27
CA ARG A 251 -4.08 -23.36 -2.57
C ARG A 251 -3.16 -23.51 -1.35
N ASN A 252 -3.47 -22.83 -0.24
CA ASN A 252 -2.76 -23.00 1.03
C ASN A 252 -3.21 -24.25 1.82
N GLY A 253 -4.06 -25.10 1.24
CA GLY A 253 -4.59 -26.32 1.82
C GLY A 253 -5.81 -26.12 2.73
N LYS A 254 -6.20 -24.88 3.04
CA LYS A 254 -7.34 -24.62 3.93
C LYS A 254 -8.66 -24.83 3.19
N ILE A 255 -9.59 -25.52 3.85
CA ILE A 255 -10.97 -25.72 3.40
C ILE A 255 -11.89 -24.81 4.22
N ILE A 256 -12.67 -23.98 3.54
CA ILE A 256 -13.45 -22.91 4.18
C ILE A 256 -14.83 -22.81 3.52
N THR A 257 -15.88 -22.81 4.33
CA THR A 257 -17.24 -22.44 3.88
C THR A 257 -17.31 -20.92 3.72
N MET A 258 -17.59 -20.47 2.50
CA MET A 258 -17.59 -19.05 2.14
C MET A 258 -18.99 -18.46 2.33
N VAL A 259 -19.15 -17.69 3.41
CA VAL A 259 -20.43 -17.08 3.80
C VAL A 259 -20.57 -15.65 3.25
N PRO A 260 -21.81 -15.12 3.11
CA PRO A 260 -22.04 -13.74 2.70
C PRO A 260 -21.37 -12.72 3.64
N GLU A 261 -20.71 -11.74 3.04
CA GLU A 261 -19.99 -10.68 3.72
C GLU A 261 -20.57 -9.32 3.32
N THR A 262 -20.49 -8.32 4.21
CA THR A 262 -21.07 -6.99 3.95
C THR A 262 -20.01 -5.95 3.61
N TRP A 263 -20.23 -5.21 2.53
CA TRP A 263 -19.56 -3.96 2.19
C TRP A 263 -20.46 -2.80 2.58
N GLU A 264 -19.88 -1.74 3.16
CA GLU A 264 -20.66 -0.62 3.68
C GLU A 264 -20.09 0.73 3.22
N MET A 265 -21.00 1.61 2.80
CA MET A 265 -20.74 3.04 2.64
C MET A 265 -21.31 3.76 3.86
N ARG A 266 -20.43 4.40 4.63
CA ARG A 266 -20.78 5.17 5.82
C ARG A 266 -20.43 6.65 5.62
N ASP A 267 -21.32 7.51 6.08
CA ASP A 267 -21.12 8.95 6.19
C ASP A 267 -21.13 9.29 7.69
N GLY A 268 -19.94 9.45 8.28
CA GLY A 268 -19.78 9.43 9.72
C GLY A 268 -20.18 8.07 10.33
N GLU A 269 -21.08 8.11 11.30
CA GLU A 269 -21.67 6.92 11.94
C GLU A 269 -22.87 6.36 11.16
N LYS A 270 -23.46 7.16 10.26
CA LYS A 270 -24.66 6.77 9.52
C LYS A 270 -24.32 5.85 8.35
N LYS A 271 -24.89 4.64 8.37
CA LYS A 271 -24.89 3.71 7.24
C LYS A 271 -25.75 4.29 6.11
N ARG A 272 -25.13 4.58 4.96
CA ARG A 272 -25.80 5.16 3.77
C ARG A 272 -26.21 4.08 2.77
N ALA A 273 -25.35 3.08 2.60
CA ALA A 273 -25.63 1.90 1.81
C ALA A 273 -24.85 0.69 2.32
N SER A 274 -25.37 -0.50 2.04
CA SER A 274 -24.57 -1.73 2.08
C SER A 274 -24.92 -2.68 0.95
N ILE A 275 -23.94 -3.49 0.60
CA ILE A 275 -24.06 -4.62 -0.31
C ILE A 275 -23.60 -5.86 0.46
N MET A 276 -24.38 -6.93 0.43
CA MET A 276 -24.04 -8.23 1.01
C MET A 276 -23.97 -9.26 -0.10
N GLN A 277 -22.85 -10.00 -0.16
CA GLN A 277 -22.58 -11.02 -1.17
C GLN A 277 -21.50 -11.98 -0.67
N ILE A 278 -21.46 -13.20 -1.18
CA ILE A 278 -20.35 -14.12 -0.95
C ILE A 278 -19.07 -13.50 -1.54
N PRO A 279 -17.96 -13.40 -0.77
CA PRO A 279 -16.76 -12.67 -1.18
C PRO A 279 -15.89 -13.48 -2.15
N LEU A 280 -16.48 -14.00 -3.21
CA LEU A 280 -15.85 -14.76 -4.27
C LEU A 280 -16.11 -14.15 -5.65
N ARG A 281 -15.24 -14.48 -6.60
CA ARG A 281 -15.46 -14.35 -8.04
C ARG A 281 -14.80 -15.54 -8.74
N LEU A 282 -15.22 -15.83 -9.96
CA LEU A 282 -14.51 -16.79 -10.81
C LEU A 282 -13.08 -16.30 -11.11
N ALA A 283 -12.17 -17.26 -11.23
CA ALA A 283 -10.73 -17.03 -11.34
C ALA A 283 -10.04 -17.90 -12.41
N TYR A 284 -10.79 -18.42 -13.38
CA TYR A 284 -10.21 -19.00 -14.60
C TYR A 284 -9.48 -17.93 -15.39
N ALA A 285 -10.02 -16.72 -15.43
CA ALA A 285 -9.35 -15.54 -15.95
C ALA A 285 -9.39 -14.40 -14.93
N ILE A 286 -8.31 -13.62 -14.88
CA ILE A 286 -8.23 -12.35 -14.14
C ILE A 286 -7.54 -11.29 -15.00
N THR A 287 -7.73 -10.01 -14.65
CA THR A 287 -7.02 -8.94 -15.36
C THR A 287 -5.58 -8.84 -14.87
N VAL A 288 -4.66 -8.39 -15.75
CA VAL A 288 -3.26 -8.11 -15.38
C VAL A 288 -3.18 -7.17 -14.17
N HIS A 289 -4.04 -6.13 -14.13
CA HIS A 289 -4.15 -5.21 -12.99
C HIS A 289 -4.45 -5.93 -11.66
N LYS A 290 -5.34 -6.94 -11.67
CA LYS A 290 -5.70 -7.70 -10.46
C LYS A 290 -4.61 -8.71 -10.07
N SER A 291 -3.74 -9.08 -11.01
CA SER A 291 -2.61 -9.97 -10.74
C SER A 291 -1.41 -9.28 -10.09
N GLN A 292 -1.38 -7.94 -10.05
CA GLN A 292 -0.28 -7.19 -9.44
C GLN A 292 -0.08 -7.58 -7.97
N GLY A 293 1.17 -7.68 -7.52
CA GLY A 293 1.54 -8.25 -6.22
C GLY A 293 1.40 -9.79 -6.08
N MET A 294 0.65 -10.47 -6.96
CA MET A 294 0.46 -11.93 -6.88
C MET A 294 1.63 -12.72 -7.45
N THR A 295 1.83 -13.94 -6.95
CA THR A 295 2.72 -14.96 -7.56
C THR A 295 1.86 -16.14 -7.99
N LEU A 296 2.03 -16.58 -9.24
CA LEU A 296 1.33 -17.72 -9.83
C LEU A 296 2.34 -18.83 -10.12
N ASP A 297 1.95 -20.08 -9.85
CA ASP A 297 2.81 -21.24 -10.14
C ASP A 297 3.01 -21.41 -11.65
N ALA A 298 1.96 -21.18 -12.43
CA ALA A 298 1.95 -21.10 -13.88
C ALA A 298 0.83 -20.14 -14.32
N ALA A 299 0.95 -19.55 -15.51
CA ALA A 299 -0.09 -18.69 -16.07
C ALA A 299 -0.11 -18.73 -17.59
N ARG A 300 -1.33 -18.67 -18.16
CA ARG A 300 -1.55 -18.36 -19.57
C ARG A 300 -1.87 -16.88 -19.71
N ILE A 301 -1.21 -16.17 -20.61
CA ILE A 301 -1.27 -14.71 -20.66
C ILE A 301 -1.61 -14.26 -22.09
N ASP A 302 -2.63 -13.42 -22.22
CA ASP A 302 -2.93 -12.72 -23.47
C ASP A 302 -2.52 -11.25 -23.38
N LEU A 303 -1.45 -10.90 -24.10
CA LEU A 303 -0.92 -9.54 -24.19
C LEU A 303 -1.18 -8.90 -25.57
N ARG A 304 -2.02 -9.51 -26.42
CA ARG A 304 -2.35 -8.96 -27.75
C ARG A 304 -3.01 -7.59 -27.65
N LYS A 305 -3.82 -7.39 -26.61
CA LYS A 305 -4.55 -6.14 -26.31
C LYS A 305 -3.89 -5.30 -25.20
N ALA A 306 -2.57 -5.44 -24.99
CA ALA A 306 -1.88 -4.58 -24.02
C ALA A 306 -1.90 -3.12 -24.49
N PHE A 307 -2.34 -2.22 -23.61
CA PHE A 307 -2.60 -0.82 -23.93
C PHE A 307 -1.82 0.16 -23.04
N SER A 308 -1.10 -0.33 -22.04
CA SER A 308 -0.34 0.47 -21.08
C SER A 308 1.07 -0.09 -20.95
N GLU A 309 2.04 0.80 -20.93
CA GLU A 309 3.44 0.47 -20.64
C GLU A 309 3.55 -0.17 -19.25
N GLY A 310 4.48 -1.11 -19.08
CA GLY A 310 4.62 -1.88 -17.84
C GLY A 310 3.60 -3.01 -17.67
N MET A 311 2.51 -3.04 -18.45
CA MET A 311 1.50 -4.12 -18.36
C MET A 311 2.08 -5.50 -18.68
N GLY A 312 2.90 -5.61 -19.74
CA GLY A 312 3.56 -6.87 -20.03
C GLY A 312 4.58 -7.24 -18.95
N TYR A 313 5.35 -6.28 -18.44
CA TYR A 313 6.26 -6.50 -17.30
C TYR A 313 5.51 -7.05 -16.07
N VAL A 314 4.36 -6.49 -15.70
CA VAL A 314 3.53 -7.00 -14.60
C VAL A 314 3.06 -8.42 -14.89
N ALA A 315 2.51 -8.68 -16.08
CA ALA A 315 1.97 -9.98 -16.43
C ALA A 315 3.04 -11.09 -16.44
N LEU A 316 4.16 -10.85 -17.12
CA LEU A 316 5.26 -11.81 -17.25
C LEU A 316 5.93 -12.09 -15.89
N SER A 317 6.02 -11.08 -15.01
CA SER A 317 6.64 -11.22 -13.68
C SER A 317 5.78 -11.97 -12.65
N ARG A 318 4.57 -12.45 -13.02
CA ARG A 318 3.70 -13.22 -12.12
C ARG A 318 4.15 -14.67 -11.95
N VAL A 319 4.83 -15.23 -12.94
CA VAL A 319 5.35 -16.60 -12.89
C VAL A 319 6.81 -16.63 -12.46
N ARG A 320 7.26 -17.79 -11.96
CA ARG A 320 8.61 -17.97 -11.42
C ARG A 320 9.67 -18.31 -12.47
N SER A 321 9.26 -18.85 -13.61
CA SER A 321 10.18 -19.36 -14.64
C SER A 321 9.49 -19.37 -16.01
N LEU A 322 10.29 -19.36 -17.08
CA LEU A 322 9.81 -19.23 -18.46
C LEU A 322 9.02 -20.46 -18.94
N ASP A 323 9.39 -21.65 -18.50
CA ASP A 323 8.73 -22.93 -18.81
C ASP A 323 7.28 -23.00 -18.31
N ARG A 324 6.94 -22.19 -17.30
CA ARG A 324 5.59 -22.09 -16.72
C ARG A 324 4.78 -20.91 -17.23
N LEU A 325 5.34 -20.19 -18.20
CA LEU A 325 4.73 -19.05 -18.88
C LEU A 325 4.15 -19.51 -20.20
N TYR A 326 2.85 -19.33 -20.43
CA TYR A 326 2.21 -19.65 -21.70
C TYR A 326 1.62 -18.38 -22.30
N LEU A 327 1.86 -18.10 -23.59
CA LEU A 327 1.35 -16.90 -24.24
C LEU A 327 0.30 -17.25 -25.30
N LEU A 328 -0.80 -16.48 -25.33
CA LEU A 328 -1.73 -16.45 -26.46
C LEU A 328 -1.31 -15.44 -27.53
N GLY A 329 -0.36 -14.57 -27.18
CA GLY A 329 0.19 -13.55 -28.05
C GLY A 329 0.63 -12.33 -27.26
N ILE A 330 1.44 -11.50 -27.92
CA ILE A 330 2.06 -10.31 -27.33
C ILE A 330 2.18 -9.22 -28.38
N ASN A 331 1.95 -7.97 -27.98
CA ASN A 331 2.11 -6.80 -28.85
C ASN A 331 3.32 -5.95 -28.43
N ARG A 332 3.64 -4.93 -29.23
CA ARG A 332 4.78 -4.05 -28.97
C ARG A 332 4.64 -3.29 -27.65
N THR A 333 3.46 -2.80 -27.30
CA THR A 333 3.19 -2.05 -26.06
C THR A 333 3.46 -2.88 -24.81
N ALA A 334 3.17 -4.19 -24.86
CA ALA A 334 3.47 -5.11 -23.76
C ALA A 334 4.98 -5.21 -23.47
N LEU A 335 5.82 -4.96 -24.47
CA LEU A 335 7.28 -5.00 -24.37
C LEU A 335 7.89 -3.63 -24.00
N MET A 336 7.08 -2.61 -23.73
CA MET A 336 7.53 -1.27 -23.35
C MET A 336 7.41 -1.04 -21.85
N VAL A 337 8.33 -0.25 -21.32
CA VAL A 337 8.29 0.31 -19.97
C VAL A 337 8.27 1.84 -20.02
N SER A 338 7.69 2.46 -19.00
CA SER A 338 7.56 3.91 -18.96
C SER A 338 8.90 4.62 -18.87
N GLU A 339 9.09 5.64 -19.73
CA GLU A 339 10.25 6.55 -19.63
C GLU A 339 10.25 7.30 -18.29
N GLU A 340 9.07 7.69 -17.80
CA GLU A 340 8.93 8.34 -16.50
C GLU A 340 9.33 7.39 -15.37
N ALA A 341 8.93 6.12 -15.42
CA ALA A 341 9.37 5.11 -14.45
C ALA A 341 10.90 4.95 -14.42
N ARG A 342 11.56 5.00 -15.58
CA ARG A 342 13.04 4.97 -15.66
C ARG A 342 13.69 6.19 -15.02
N LYS A 343 13.13 7.39 -15.22
CA LYS A 343 13.60 8.61 -14.56
C LYS A 343 13.45 8.50 -13.04
N ILE A 344 12.31 7.99 -12.58
CA ILE A 344 12.04 7.74 -11.17
C ILE A 344 13.04 6.73 -10.59
N ASP A 345 13.29 5.63 -11.30
CA ASP A 345 14.27 4.60 -10.90
C ASP A 345 15.67 5.17 -10.69
N PHE A 346 16.14 6.01 -11.63
CA PHE A 346 17.43 6.67 -11.51
C PHE A 346 17.50 7.58 -10.27
N ILE A 347 16.43 8.33 -9.99
CA ILE A 347 16.34 9.17 -8.78
C ILE A 347 16.40 8.29 -7.52
N LEU A 348 15.56 7.25 -7.45
CA LEU A 348 15.46 6.38 -6.27
C LEU A 348 16.75 5.61 -5.98
N LYS A 349 17.45 5.13 -7.01
CA LYS A 349 18.78 4.50 -6.85
C LYS A 349 19.79 5.47 -6.24
N ASN A 350 19.84 6.70 -6.74
CA ASN A 350 20.74 7.73 -6.20
C ASN A 350 20.38 8.10 -4.76
N GLU A 351 19.09 8.22 -4.41
CA GLU A 351 18.65 8.44 -3.03
C GLU A 351 18.99 7.26 -2.11
N SER A 352 18.89 6.02 -2.60
CA SER A 352 19.29 4.82 -1.86
C SER A 352 20.80 4.83 -1.55
N LEU A 353 21.64 5.19 -2.51
CA LEU A 353 23.10 5.32 -2.29
C LEU A 353 23.44 6.41 -1.26
N LYS A 354 22.69 7.53 -1.26
CA LYS A 354 22.83 8.57 -0.23
C LYS A 354 22.41 8.05 1.15
N ALA A 355 21.29 7.33 1.22
CA ALA A 355 20.78 6.72 2.45
C ALA A 355 21.80 5.71 3.01
N GLU A 356 22.36 4.84 2.18
CA GLU A 356 23.37 3.87 2.60
C GLU A 356 24.59 4.55 3.25
N LYS A 357 25.06 5.67 2.67
CA LYS A 357 26.15 6.47 3.26
C LYS A 357 25.74 7.08 4.60
N ARG A 358 24.56 7.72 4.67
CA ARG A 358 24.00 8.34 5.87
C ARG A 358 23.87 7.35 7.02
N PHE A 359 23.43 6.13 6.73
CA PHE A 359 23.17 5.08 7.71
C PHE A 359 24.29 4.03 7.80
N SER A 360 25.49 4.32 7.29
CA SER A 360 26.65 3.42 7.32
C SER A 360 27.01 2.91 8.72
N HIS A 361 26.79 3.72 9.76
CA HIS A 361 26.98 3.33 11.17
C HIS A 361 26.10 2.16 11.62
N LEU A 362 24.99 1.88 10.92
CA LEU A 362 24.11 0.75 11.22
C LEU A 362 24.61 -0.58 10.63
N LYS A 363 25.59 -0.58 9.71
CA LYS A 363 26.10 -1.81 9.07
C LYS A 363 26.67 -2.79 10.09
N GLU A 364 27.41 -2.31 11.09
CA GLU A 364 27.96 -3.17 12.14
C GLU A 364 26.86 -3.74 13.05
N VAL A 365 25.79 -2.98 13.29
CA VAL A 365 24.62 -3.49 14.04
C VAL A 365 23.88 -4.55 13.23
N ALA A 366 23.75 -4.36 11.92
CA ALA A 366 23.12 -5.34 11.02
C ALA A 366 23.89 -6.67 10.98
N LYS A 367 25.22 -6.64 10.84
CA LYS A 367 26.08 -7.83 10.88
C LYS A 367 25.92 -8.63 12.18
N LYS A 368 25.88 -7.95 13.32
CA LYS A 368 25.67 -8.60 14.62
C LYS A 368 24.30 -9.30 14.67
N ARG A 369 23.25 -8.63 14.18
CA ARG A 369 21.89 -9.22 14.11
C ARG A 369 21.83 -10.44 13.20
N GLU A 370 22.47 -10.39 12.03
CA GLU A 370 22.56 -11.53 11.10
C GLU A 370 23.30 -12.73 11.70
N ALA A 371 24.33 -12.47 12.51
CA ALA A 371 25.05 -13.51 13.26
C ALA A 371 24.24 -14.12 14.42
N GLY A 372 22.98 -13.71 14.60
CA GLY A 372 22.12 -14.18 15.69
C GLY A 372 22.46 -13.54 17.04
N GLU A 373 23.35 -12.54 17.07
CA GLU A 373 23.54 -11.73 18.27
C GLU A 373 22.29 -10.87 18.44
N ILE A 374 21.45 -11.23 19.40
CA ILE A 374 20.36 -10.38 19.85
C ILE A 374 21.02 -9.11 20.40
N VAL A 375 21.09 -8.07 19.58
CA VAL A 375 21.25 -6.72 20.09
C VAL A 375 19.93 -6.42 20.78
N GLU A 376 19.80 -6.84 22.03
CA GLU A 376 18.83 -6.23 22.93
C GLU A 376 19.11 -4.74 22.80
N VAL A 377 18.17 -4.00 22.20
CA VAL A 377 18.03 -2.61 22.55
C VAL A 377 17.62 -2.69 24.01
N GLN A 378 18.60 -2.72 24.91
CA GLN A 378 18.35 -2.56 26.32
C GLN A 378 17.56 -1.26 26.38
N PRO A 379 16.28 -1.28 26.79
CA PRO A 379 15.56 -0.04 26.98
C PRO A 379 16.47 0.79 27.87
N SER A 380 16.78 2.00 27.41
CA SER A 380 17.56 2.99 28.14
C SER A 380 17.26 2.79 29.62
N LYS A 381 18.22 2.21 30.39
CA LYS A 381 17.98 1.81 31.79
C LYS A 381 17.41 2.95 32.63
N THR A 382 17.65 4.18 32.16
CA THR A 382 17.01 5.39 32.61
C THR A 382 15.65 5.61 31.96
N THR A 383 14.60 5.47 32.77
CA THR A 383 13.25 5.94 32.44
C THR A 383 13.27 7.44 32.11
N TRP A 384 12.27 7.94 31.36
CA TRP A 384 12.13 9.39 31.13
C TRP A 384 12.05 10.17 32.44
N ALA A 385 11.47 9.56 33.48
CA ALA A 385 11.46 10.09 34.84
C ALA A 385 12.88 10.30 35.39
N GLU A 386 13.77 9.30 35.29
CA GLU A 386 15.17 9.43 35.75
C GLU A 386 15.98 10.44 34.93
N LYS A 387 15.75 10.52 33.61
CA LYS A 387 16.38 11.57 32.78
C LYS A 387 15.91 12.96 33.19
N LEU A 388 14.63 13.12 33.50
CA LEU A 388 14.06 14.37 33.96
C LEU A 388 14.57 14.73 35.37
N GLU A 389 14.72 13.76 36.27
CA GLU A 389 15.33 13.94 37.59
C GLU A 389 16.76 14.48 37.45
N LYS A 390 17.58 13.86 36.60
CA LYS A 390 18.96 14.28 36.34
C LYS A 390 19.03 15.66 35.70
N MET A 391 18.15 15.98 34.75
CA MET A 391 18.06 17.33 34.18
C MET A 391 17.66 18.37 35.22
N ARG A 392 16.80 18.00 36.19
CA ARG A 392 16.37 18.90 37.27
C ARG A 392 17.44 19.16 38.32
N GLN A 393 18.50 18.36 38.39
CA GLN A 393 19.68 18.67 39.19
C GLN A 393 20.40 19.92 38.67
N GLU A 394 20.42 20.13 37.34
CA GLU A 394 21.05 21.29 36.71
C GLU A 394 20.04 22.42 36.42
N TYR A 395 18.80 22.06 36.04
CA TYR A 395 17.72 22.97 35.68
C TYR A 395 16.45 22.64 36.48
N PRO A 396 16.28 23.16 37.71
CA PRO A 396 15.18 22.79 38.61
C PRO A 396 13.76 22.90 38.01
N ASN A 397 13.59 23.78 37.03
CA ASN A 397 12.33 24.05 36.35
C ASN A 397 12.24 23.42 34.95
N ALA A 398 13.12 22.49 34.60
CA ALA A 398 13.04 21.73 33.36
C ALA A 398 11.66 21.04 33.21
N TYR A 399 11.03 21.29 32.05
CA TYR A 399 9.69 20.80 31.68
C TYR A 399 8.56 21.14 32.67
N ARG A 400 8.75 22.09 33.60
CA ARG A 400 7.66 22.64 34.40
C ARG A 400 6.88 23.67 33.60
N ALA A 401 5.59 23.83 33.88
CA ALA A 401 4.79 24.90 33.28
C ALA A 401 5.41 26.28 33.59
N TRP A 402 5.30 27.22 32.66
CA TRP A 402 5.70 28.62 32.86
C TRP A 402 4.68 29.31 33.75
N ARG A 403 5.15 29.97 34.81
CA ARG A 403 4.31 30.79 35.69
C ARG A 403 4.38 32.25 35.27
N LEU A 404 3.37 33.03 35.62
CA LEU A 404 3.34 34.48 35.35
C LEU A 404 4.57 35.20 35.91
N VAL A 405 5.04 34.80 37.10
CA VAL A 405 6.28 35.33 37.70
C VAL A 405 7.55 35.00 36.89
N ASP A 406 7.57 33.85 36.22
CA ASP A 406 8.70 33.46 35.37
C ASP A 406 8.71 34.32 34.08
N ASP A 407 7.53 34.62 33.53
CA ASP A 407 7.38 35.47 32.35
C ASP A 407 7.72 36.94 32.65
N SER A 408 7.20 37.49 33.76
CA SER A 408 7.52 38.87 34.17
C SER A 408 9.02 39.08 34.35
N LYS A 409 9.69 38.12 34.99
CA LYS A 409 11.13 38.17 35.20
C LYS A 409 11.93 38.03 33.90
N LEU A 410 11.48 37.17 32.99
CA LEU A 410 12.07 37.05 31.66
C LEU A 410 11.92 38.36 30.87
N GLN A 411 10.75 39.00 30.91
CA GLN A 411 10.50 40.26 30.22
C GLN A 411 11.33 41.42 30.79
N GLU A 412 11.46 41.49 32.11
CA GLU A 412 12.30 42.47 32.81
C GLU A 412 13.76 42.36 32.37
N MET A 413 14.35 41.16 32.42
CA MET A 413 15.75 40.96 32.03
C MET A 413 16.00 41.20 30.53
N VAL A 414 15.02 40.89 29.67
CA VAL A 414 15.11 41.21 28.23
C VAL A 414 15.10 42.72 28.03
N PHE A 415 14.25 43.45 28.75
CA PHE A 415 14.17 44.90 28.69
C PHE A 415 15.45 45.57 29.21
N GLU A 416 15.98 45.12 30.35
CA GLU A 416 17.21 45.64 30.95
C GLU A 416 18.46 45.39 30.09
N ASN A 417 18.55 44.22 29.44
CA ASN A 417 19.71 43.88 28.62
C ASN A 417 19.68 44.56 27.24
N GLY A 418 18.51 45.04 26.78
CA GLY A 418 18.32 45.82 25.55
C GLY A 418 18.50 45.04 24.23
N LYS A 419 19.06 43.83 24.27
CA LYS A 419 19.18 42.89 23.14
C LYS A 419 19.08 41.45 23.63
N ILE A 420 18.61 40.56 22.77
CA ILE A 420 18.54 39.13 23.06
C ILE A 420 19.76 38.45 22.42
N ASP A 421 20.77 38.14 23.24
CA ASP A 421 22.00 37.48 22.79
C ASP A 421 22.31 36.22 23.63
N ALA A 422 23.36 35.49 23.23
CA ALA A 422 23.75 34.24 23.86
C ALA A 422 24.06 34.40 25.37
N ASP A 423 24.55 35.57 25.78
CA ASP A 423 24.87 35.90 27.16
C ASP A 423 23.59 36.10 27.98
N LEU A 424 22.60 36.82 27.44
CA LEU A 424 21.29 36.95 28.08
C LEU A 424 20.61 35.60 28.23
N ILE A 425 20.63 34.76 27.19
CA ILE A 425 20.02 33.42 27.24
C ILE A 425 20.69 32.56 28.32
N ALA A 426 22.01 32.68 28.49
CA ALA A 426 22.73 31.99 29.56
C ALA A 426 22.35 32.51 30.96
N LYS A 427 22.22 33.83 31.14
CA LYS A 427 21.73 34.45 32.39
C LYS A 427 20.32 33.99 32.74
N LEU A 428 19.39 34.09 31.79
CA LEU A 428 17.99 33.66 31.94
C LEU A 428 17.88 32.17 32.25
N SER A 429 18.70 31.33 31.61
CA SER A 429 18.75 29.90 31.86
C SER A 429 19.12 29.59 33.31
N LYS A 430 20.11 30.31 33.85
CA LYS A 430 20.56 30.19 35.24
C LYS A 430 19.52 30.74 36.23
N GLU A 431 18.96 31.90 35.97
CA GLU A 431 18.00 32.54 36.89
C GLU A 431 16.65 31.84 36.96
N LEU A 432 16.14 31.35 35.83
CA LEU A 432 14.86 30.66 35.77
C LEU A 432 15.01 29.16 36.01
N GLY A 433 16.24 28.65 36.10
CA GLY A 433 16.53 27.23 36.28
C GLY A 433 15.97 26.37 35.15
N ARG A 434 16.04 26.87 33.90
CA ARG A 434 15.48 26.23 32.70
C ARG A 434 16.56 26.11 31.63
N HIS A 435 16.48 25.06 30.82
CA HIS A 435 17.40 24.85 29.70
C HIS A 435 17.30 26.00 28.68
N LYS A 436 18.43 26.40 28.08
CA LYS A 436 18.51 27.51 27.10
C LYS A 436 17.48 27.40 25.98
N GLY A 437 17.27 26.20 25.43
CA GLY A 437 16.24 25.98 24.40
C GLY A 437 14.81 26.30 24.87
N SER A 438 14.49 26.05 26.13
CA SER A 438 13.18 26.43 26.70
C SER A 438 13.06 27.95 26.87
N ILE A 439 14.15 28.65 27.17
CA ILE A 439 14.18 30.12 27.24
C ILE A 439 13.94 30.71 25.85
N VAL A 440 14.67 30.24 24.85
CA VAL A 440 14.54 30.68 23.45
C VAL A 440 13.11 30.49 22.95
N ALA A 441 12.53 29.31 23.14
CA ALA A 441 11.15 29.03 22.75
C ALA A 441 10.14 29.95 23.46
N ARG A 442 10.40 30.31 24.72
CA ARG A 442 9.50 31.21 25.46
C ARG A 442 9.64 32.66 25.02
N ILE A 443 10.86 33.13 24.77
CA ILE A 443 11.12 34.46 24.21
C ILE A 443 10.38 34.61 22.87
N LYS A 444 10.52 33.63 21.97
CA LYS A 444 9.80 33.63 20.69
C LYS A 444 8.28 33.73 20.86
N LYS A 445 7.74 33.07 21.87
CA LYS A 445 6.30 33.12 22.17
C LYS A 445 5.85 34.48 22.73
N LEU A 446 6.69 35.18 23.49
CA LEU A 446 6.34 36.46 24.13
C LEU A 446 6.65 37.67 23.25
N PHE A 447 7.68 37.59 22.40
CA PHE A 447 8.23 38.71 21.64
C PHE A 447 8.19 38.51 20.12
N GLY A 448 7.78 37.34 19.63
CA GLY A 448 7.72 37.00 18.20
C GLY A 448 8.85 36.08 17.73
N GLU A 449 8.64 35.36 16.62
CA GLU A 449 9.59 34.36 16.09
C GLU A 449 10.97 34.94 15.73
N ASP A 450 11.03 36.23 15.38
CA ASP A 450 12.25 36.95 14.95
C ASP A 450 13.04 37.54 16.12
N ALA A 451 12.62 37.31 17.37
CA ALA A 451 13.22 37.94 18.55
C ALA A 451 14.57 37.33 18.98
N VAL A 452 14.97 36.17 18.46
CA VAL A 452 16.17 35.41 18.88
C VAL A 452 17.06 35.03 17.71
#